data_AF-A0A9D6NA41-F1
#
_entry.id   AF-A0A9D6NA41-F1
#
_cell.length_a   1.000
_cell.length_b   1.000
_cell.length_c   1.000
_cell.angle_alpha   90.00
_cell.angle_beta   90.00
_cell.angle_gamma   90.00
#
_symmetry.space_group_name_H-M   'P 1'
#
loop_
_entity.id
_entity.type
_entity.pdbx_description
1 polymer ?
#
loop_
_entity_poly.entity_id
_entity_poly.type
_entity_poly.pdbx_seq_one_letter_code
_entity_poly.pdbx_strand_id
1 'polypeptide(L)'
;MVSFIKQAASAYGADPNVLVEMARRESGFKTGAVNDWDSNAQKGTPSKGLFQFIEPTFKSMAPKAKAANPGAWAGMGEFNWMDWRQQALVAAWAIANGQGSHWTTYKASGGR
;
A
#
# COMPACT_ATOMS: atom_id res chain seq x y z
N MET A 1 -7.30 -10.64 -6.19
CA MET A 1 -6.81 -9.31 -5.76
C MET A 1 -7.50 -8.84 -4.48
N VAL A 2 -8.79 -8.51 -4.48
CA VAL A 2 -9.51 -8.08 -3.25
C VAL A 2 -9.37 -9.07 -2.09
N SER A 3 -9.43 -10.37 -2.37
CA SER A 3 -9.18 -11.43 -1.37
C SER A 3 -7.81 -11.29 -0.69
N PHE A 4 -6.76 -11.03 -1.48
CA PHE A 4 -5.41 -10.83 -0.96
C PHE A 4 -5.28 -9.51 -0.19
N ILE A 5 -5.93 -8.43 -0.63
CA ILE A 5 -5.95 -7.16 0.12
C ILE A 5 -6.57 -7.40 1.50
N LYS A 6 -7.67 -8.14 1.60
CA LYS A 6 -8.28 -8.51 2.89
C LYS A 6 -7.34 -9.38 3.73
N GLN A 7 -6.64 -10.33 3.12
CA GLN A 7 -5.64 -11.15 3.81
C GLN A 7 -4.49 -10.29 4.37
N ALA A 8 -3.99 -9.33 3.59
CA ALA A 8 -2.96 -8.39 4.02
C ALA A 8 -3.44 -7.55 5.21
N ALA A 9 -4.67 -7.03 5.15
CA ALA A 9 -5.27 -6.30 6.28
C ALA A 9 -5.30 -7.17 7.55
N SER A 10 -5.82 -8.40 7.44
CA SER A 10 -5.85 -9.34 8.57
C SER A 10 -4.46 -9.69 9.11
N ALA A 11 -3.45 -9.79 8.24
CA ALA A 11 -2.08 -10.12 8.64
C ALA A 11 -1.42 -9.07 9.54
N TYR A 12 -1.94 -7.85 9.55
CA TYR A 12 -1.44 -6.73 10.36
C TYR A 12 -2.48 -6.15 11.32
N GLY A 13 -3.72 -6.67 11.33
CA GLY A 13 -4.80 -6.13 12.16
C GLY A 13 -5.39 -4.81 11.68
N ALA A 14 -5.22 -4.48 10.39
CA ALA A 14 -5.91 -3.35 9.77
C ALA A 14 -7.36 -3.73 9.39
N ASP A 15 -8.25 -2.73 9.30
CA ASP A 15 -9.62 -2.96 8.81
C ASP A 15 -9.58 -3.35 7.31
N PRO A 16 -10.07 -4.55 6.94
CA PRO A 16 -10.07 -5.01 5.54
C PRO A 16 -10.90 -4.13 4.60
N ASN A 17 -11.97 -3.50 5.10
CA ASN A 17 -12.81 -2.64 4.29
C ASN A 17 -12.12 -1.31 3.99
N VAL A 18 -11.42 -0.74 4.98
CA VAL A 18 -10.61 0.48 4.79
C VAL A 18 -9.54 0.23 3.73
N LEU A 19 -8.82 -0.88 3.83
CA LEU A 19 -7.73 -1.17 2.90
C LEU A 19 -8.24 -1.44 1.47
N VAL A 20 -9.37 -2.13 1.32
CA VAL A 20 -10.00 -2.36 0.01
C VAL A 20 -10.50 -1.06 -0.60
N GLU A 21 -11.13 -0.20 0.20
CA GLU A 21 -11.65 1.08 -0.27
C GLU A 21 -10.52 2.05 -0.65
N MET A 22 -9.40 2.03 0.07
CA MET A 22 -8.20 2.76 -0.33
C MET A 22 -7.68 2.30 -1.70
N ALA A 23 -7.50 1.00 -1.92
CA ALA A 23 -7.07 0.49 -3.23
C ALA A 23 -8.04 0.90 -4.37
N ARG A 24 -9.34 0.94 -4.09
CA ARG A 24 -10.36 1.42 -5.03
C ARG A 24 -10.20 2.91 -5.33
N ARG A 25 -9.97 3.74 -4.31
CA ARG A 25 -9.87 5.20 -4.45
C ARG A 25 -8.55 5.65 -5.07
N GLU A 26 -7.44 4.99 -4.71
CA GLU A 26 -6.10 5.34 -5.20
C GLU A 26 -5.92 4.99 -6.68
N SER A 27 -6.42 3.83 -7.12
CA SER A 27 -6.15 3.36 -8.50
C SER A 27 -7.35 2.77 -9.24
N GLY A 28 -8.51 2.64 -8.60
CA GLY A 28 -9.61 1.84 -9.15
C GLY A 28 -9.24 0.36 -9.29
N PHE A 29 -8.38 -0.15 -8.40
CA PHE A 29 -7.78 -1.48 -8.46
C PHE A 29 -6.81 -1.72 -9.64
N LYS A 30 -6.29 -0.67 -10.25
CA LYS A 30 -5.31 -0.79 -11.35
C LYS A 30 -3.90 -0.97 -10.78
N THR A 31 -3.39 -2.19 -10.85
CA THR A 31 -2.07 -2.56 -10.32
C THR A 31 -0.90 -1.90 -11.04
N GLY A 32 -1.10 -1.41 -12.28
CA GLY A 32 -0.11 -0.69 -13.08
C GLY A 32 -0.41 0.80 -13.23
N ALA A 33 -1.26 1.39 -12.38
CA ALA A 33 -1.55 2.82 -12.44
C ALA A 33 -0.28 3.66 -12.23
N VAL A 34 -0.08 4.67 -13.06
CA VAL A 34 1.02 5.64 -12.93
C VAL A 34 0.40 7.03 -12.90
N ASN A 35 0.77 7.83 -11.91
CA ASN A 35 0.38 9.23 -11.82
C ASN A 35 1.59 10.10 -12.23
N ASP A 36 1.53 10.66 -13.43
CA ASP A 36 2.59 11.50 -14.01
C ASP A 36 2.31 13.02 -13.89
N TRP A 37 1.25 13.42 -13.18
CA TRP A 37 0.75 14.80 -13.15
C TRP A 37 0.94 15.49 -11.78
N ASP A 38 1.18 14.73 -10.72
CA ASP A 38 1.39 15.28 -9.38
C ASP A 38 2.78 15.91 -9.17
N SER A 39 2.98 16.58 -8.03
CA SER A 39 4.26 17.19 -7.69
C SER A 39 5.40 16.19 -7.53
N ASN A 40 5.10 14.91 -7.28
CA ASN A 40 6.11 13.86 -7.14
C ASN A 40 6.59 13.41 -8.53
N ALA A 41 5.70 13.33 -9.51
CA ALA A 41 6.03 13.11 -10.91
C ALA A 41 6.92 14.22 -11.47
N GLN A 42 6.60 15.49 -11.17
CA GLN A 42 7.45 16.63 -11.53
C GLN A 42 8.85 16.58 -10.89
N LYS A 43 8.97 15.94 -9.72
CA LYS A 43 10.25 15.68 -9.03
C LYS A 43 10.91 14.36 -9.49
N GLY A 44 10.36 13.68 -10.49
CA GLY A 44 10.91 12.45 -11.06
C GLY A 44 10.60 11.17 -10.27
N THR A 45 9.71 11.22 -9.27
CA THR A 45 9.29 10.06 -8.46
C THR A 45 7.76 9.90 -8.48
N PRO A 46 7.16 9.58 -9.64
CA PRO A 46 5.71 9.45 -9.75
C PRO A 46 5.13 8.39 -8.81
N SER A 47 3.92 8.65 -8.31
CA SER A 47 3.13 7.71 -7.52
C SER A 47 2.64 6.56 -8.42
N LYS A 48 2.78 5.29 -7.99
CA LYS A 48 2.46 4.13 -8.83
C LYS A 48 1.79 2.97 -8.10
N GLY A 49 1.11 2.16 -8.90
CA GLY A 49 0.52 0.88 -8.54
C GLY A 49 -0.81 0.98 -7.82
N LEU A 50 -1.22 -0.13 -7.22
CA LEU A 50 -2.53 -0.35 -6.59
C LEU A 50 -2.85 0.69 -5.50
N PHE A 51 -1.85 1.06 -4.70
CA PHE A 51 -1.98 2.01 -3.59
C PHE A 51 -1.27 3.34 -3.86
N GLN A 52 -0.88 3.61 -5.11
CA GLN A 52 -0.20 4.87 -5.50
C GLN A 52 0.97 5.24 -4.59
N PHE A 53 1.80 4.26 -4.21
CA PHE A 53 3.01 4.53 -3.44
C PHE A 53 3.98 5.39 -4.25
N ILE A 54 4.76 6.23 -3.56
CA ILE A 54 6.05 6.70 -4.08
C ILE A 54 7.16 5.76 -3.61
N GLU A 55 8.16 5.54 -4.47
CA GLU A 55 9.27 4.60 -4.21
C GLU A 55 9.97 4.81 -2.84
N PRO A 56 10.40 6.02 -2.43
CA PRO A 56 11.11 6.19 -1.16
C PRO A 56 10.24 5.86 0.06
N THR A 57 8.94 6.16 0.02
CA THR A 57 8.01 5.81 1.09
C THR A 57 7.85 4.29 1.20
N PHE A 58 7.66 3.61 0.08
CA PHE A 58 7.60 2.15 0.06
C PHE A 58 8.89 1.54 0.64
N LYS A 59 10.06 1.99 0.17
CA LYS A 59 11.37 1.49 0.64
C LYS A 59 11.59 1.72 2.14
N SER A 60 11.03 2.79 2.71
CA SER A 60 11.09 3.06 4.15
C SER A 60 10.21 2.12 4.99
N MET A 61 9.04 1.73 4.46
CA MET A 61 8.04 0.95 5.20
C MET A 61 8.16 -0.57 4.97
N ALA A 62 8.55 -1.01 3.77
CA ALA A 62 8.59 -2.43 3.41
C ALA A 62 9.47 -3.31 4.31
N PRO A 63 10.69 -2.89 4.72
CA PRO A 63 11.48 -3.65 5.68
C PRO A 63 10.80 -3.81 7.04
N LYS A 64 10.10 -2.77 7.51
CA LYS A 64 9.39 -2.77 8.79
C LYS A 64 8.17 -3.69 8.74
N ALA A 65 7.40 -3.62 7.66
CA ALA A 65 6.27 -4.52 7.43
C ALA A 65 6.72 -5.99 7.37
N LYS A 66 7.79 -6.29 6.62
CA LYS A 66 8.35 -7.64 6.53
C LYS A 66 8.87 -8.14 7.88
N ALA A 67 9.56 -7.30 8.65
CA ALA A 67 10.05 -7.66 9.98
C ALA A 67 8.91 -7.95 10.97
N ALA A 68 7.79 -7.20 10.88
CA ALA A 68 6.64 -7.39 11.76
C ALA A 68 5.86 -8.69 11.49
N ASN A 69 5.82 -9.15 10.25
CA ASN A 69 5.19 -10.44 9.90
C ASN A 69 5.88 -11.09 8.70
N PRO A 70 7.00 -11.80 8.89
CA PRO A 70 7.74 -12.43 7.78
C PRO A 70 6.90 -13.48 7.03
N GLY A 71 5.98 -14.16 7.73
CA GLY A 71 5.11 -15.18 7.14
C GLY A 71 4.13 -14.62 6.11
N ALA A 72 3.64 -13.40 6.31
CA ALA A 72 2.80 -12.70 5.32
C ALA A 72 3.55 -12.37 4.01
N TRP A 73 4.89 -12.35 4.06
CA TRP A 73 5.77 -12.12 2.92
C TRP A 73 6.31 -13.42 2.30
N ALA A 74 5.82 -14.59 2.74
CA ALA A 74 6.23 -15.87 2.17
C ALA A 74 5.94 -15.90 0.66
N GLY A 75 6.93 -16.33 -0.13
CA GLY A 75 6.85 -16.34 -1.60
C GLY A 75 7.00 -14.97 -2.26
N MET A 76 7.23 -13.89 -1.51
CA MET A 76 7.66 -12.61 -2.06
C MET A 76 9.18 -12.65 -2.32
N GLY A 77 9.59 -12.21 -3.50
CA GLY A 77 11.01 -12.03 -3.85
C GLY A 77 11.62 -10.78 -3.19
N GLU A 78 12.54 -10.15 -3.90
CA GLU A 78 13.12 -8.87 -3.50
C GLU A 78 12.06 -7.77 -3.37
N PHE A 79 12.39 -6.72 -2.62
CA PHE A 79 11.49 -5.58 -2.46
C PHE A 79 11.24 -4.90 -3.80
N ASN A 80 9.98 -4.93 -4.23
CA ASN A 80 9.54 -4.34 -5.46
C ASN A 80 8.35 -3.43 -5.18
N TRP A 81 8.58 -2.12 -5.22
CA TRP A 81 7.55 -1.12 -4.95
C TRP A 81 6.41 -1.13 -5.98
N MET A 82 6.60 -1.78 -7.13
CA MET A 82 5.57 -1.98 -8.16
C MET A 82 4.78 -3.28 -8.00
N ASP A 83 5.20 -4.20 -7.11
CA ASP A 83 4.41 -5.40 -6.84
C ASP A 83 3.20 -5.04 -5.97
N TRP A 84 2.00 -5.15 -6.54
CA TRP A 84 0.75 -4.79 -5.87
C TRP A 84 0.49 -5.58 -4.59
N ARG A 85 1.02 -6.81 -4.47
CA ARG A 85 0.89 -7.62 -3.25
C ARG A 85 1.76 -7.07 -2.14
N GLN A 86 2.99 -6.69 -2.48
CA GLN A 86 3.87 -6.03 -1.52
C GLN A 86 3.29 -4.67 -1.12
N GLN A 87 2.73 -3.90 -2.05
CA GLN A 87 2.02 -2.66 -1.72
C GLN A 87 0.86 -2.90 -0.74
N ALA A 88 0.05 -3.94 -0.96
CA ALA A 88 -1.05 -4.28 -0.04
C ALA A 88 -0.55 -4.61 1.38
N LEU A 89 0.53 -5.39 1.49
CA LEU A 89 1.15 -5.72 2.79
C LEU A 89 1.72 -4.48 3.49
N VAL A 90 2.40 -3.62 2.75
CA VAL A 90 2.97 -2.38 3.29
C VAL A 90 1.88 -1.41 3.73
N ALA A 91 0.83 -1.23 2.92
CA ALA A 91 -0.30 -0.36 3.26
C ALA A 91 -1.06 -0.89 4.48
N ALA A 92 -1.28 -2.20 4.57
CA ALA A 92 -1.89 -2.83 5.75
C ALA A 92 -1.07 -2.57 7.02
N TRP A 93 0.24 -2.81 6.97
CA TRP A 93 1.13 -2.54 8.09
C TRP A 93 1.14 -1.06 8.47
N ALA A 94 1.21 -0.15 7.48
CA ALA A 94 1.21 1.28 7.72
C ALA A 94 -0.07 1.74 8.45
N ILE A 95 -1.24 1.31 8.00
CA ILE A 95 -2.51 1.63 8.65
C ILE A 95 -2.53 1.12 10.10
N ALA A 96 -2.16 -0.14 10.32
CA ALA A 96 -2.13 -0.74 11.65
C ALA A 96 -1.16 -0.04 12.63
N ASN A 97 -0.16 0.67 12.10
CA ASN A 97 0.84 1.42 12.87
C ASN A 97 0.57 2.94 12.89
N GLY A 98 -0.67 3.37 12.59
CA GLY A 98 -1.06 4.78 12.64
C GLY A 98 -0.48 5.65 11.52
N GLN A 99 0.03 5.03 10.46
CA GLN A 99 0.63 5.70 9.29
C GLN A 99 -0.36 5.81 8.12
N GLY A 100 -1.67 5.67 8.36
CA GLY A 100 -2.70 5.81 7.32
C GLY A 100 -2.73 7.19 6.66
N SER A 101 -2.28 8.25 7.36
CA SER A 101 -2.24 9.62 6.83
C SER A 101 -1.28 9.83 5.65
N HIS A 102 -0.45 8.84 5.31
CA HIS A 102 0.34 8.87 4.08
C HIS A 102 -0.53 8.83 2.81
N TRP A 103 -1.77 8.37 2.92
CA TRP A 103 -2.75 8.41 1.85
C TRP A 103 -3.81 9.46 2.13
N THR A 104 -4.02 10.35 1.16
CA THR A 104 -5.08 11.35 1.23
C THR A 104 -6.47 10.70 1.26
N THR A 105 -6.60 9.51 0.68
CA THR A 105 -7.87 8.75 0.65
C THR A 105 -8.16 7.99 1.95
N TYR A 106 -7.24 7.91 2.91
CA TYR A 106 -7.39 7.09 4.14
C TYR A 106 -8.64 7.44 4.95
N LYS A 107 -8.83 8.73 5.29
CA LYS A 107 -10.03 9.19 6.02
C LYS A 107 -11.32 8.94 5.23
N ALA A 108 -11.28 9.19 3.93
CA ALA A 108 -12.41 8.94 3.04
C ALA A 108 -12.73 7.44 2.86
N SER A 109 -11.80 6.57 3.25
CA SER A 109 -11.95 5.11 3.25
C SER A 109 -12.44 4.55 4.59
N GLY A 110 -12.73 5.42 5.57
CA GLY A 110 -13.18 5.02 6.91
C GLY A 110 -12.06 4.87 7.94
N GLY A 111 -10.82 5.24 7.57
CA GLY A 111 -9.71 5.32 8.50
C GLY A 111 -9.96 6.33 9.62
N ARG A 112 -9.65 5.95 10.86
CA ARG A 112 -9.70 6.81 12.04
C ARG A 112 -8.31 7.26 12.44
#